data_AF-A0A651GT73-F1
#
_entry.id   AF-A0A651GT73-F1
#
_cell.length_a   1.000
_cell.length_b   1.000
_cell.length_c   1.000
_cell.angle_alpha   90.00
_cell.angle_beta   90.00
_cell.angle_gamma   90.00
#
_symmetry.space_group_name_H-M   'P 1'
#
loop_
_entity.id
_entity.type
_entity.pdbx_description
1 polymer ?
#
loop_
_entity_poly.entity_id
_entity_poly.type
_entity_poly.pdbx_seq_one_letter_code
_entity_poly.pdbx_strand_id
1 'polypeptide(L)'
;MAKQQGISINVVKSSLRNTVKNISDNDKRMQEAISKVIAEVGVNIQRDAKRNAPVDFGFLRASIYLDFKGQGRQDKSGIRGGHRQLTIPLPRIESRKDGLDAIIGSDLDYSLKMERRDRFLQSAYRTWAPKIKPSIEKEINKILRKHQ
;
A
#
# COMPACT_ATOMS: atom_id res chain seq x y z
N MET A 1 -17.56 59.33 20.59
CA MET A 1 -17.42 58.33 19.51
C MET A 1 -16.34 57.33 19.93
N ALA A 2 -16.71 56.09 20.21
CA ALA A 2 -15.78 55.07 20.72
C ALA A 2 -14.94 54.47 19.57
N LYS A 3 -13.61 54.50 19.69
CA LYS A 3 -12.68 53.84 18.75
C LYS A 3 -12.78 52.32 18.94
N GLN A 4 -13.27 51.60 17.94
CA GLN A 4 -13.17 50.15 17.87
C GLN A 4 -11.69 49.76 17.80
N GLN A 5 -11.19 49.06 18.82
CA GLN A 5 -9.87 48.46 18.81
C GLN A 5 -9.88 47.28 17.84
N GLY A 6 -9.42 47.50 16.61
CA GLY A 6 -9.17 46.42 15.66
C GLY A 6 -8.02 45.55 16.16
N ILE A 7 -8.27 44.27 16.38
CA ILE A 7 -7.23 43.28 16.67
C ILE A 7 -6.36 43.17 15.41
N SER A 8 -5.21 43.84 15.38
CA SER A 8 -4.23 43.66 14.32
C SER A 8 -3.43 42.39 14.59
N ILE A 9 -3.80 41.28 13.94
CA ILE A 9 -3.00 40.06 13.95
C ILE A 9 -1.77 40.32 13.07
N ASN A 10 -0.65 40.66 13.68
CA ASN A 10 0.61 40.90 12.98
C ASN A 10 1.26 39.55 12.63
N VAL A 11 0.86 38.96 11.50
CA VAL A 11 1.44 37.69 11.04
C VAL A 11 2.83 37.97 10.45
N VAL A 12 3.87 37.74 11.27
CA VAL A 12 5.26 37.88 10.82
C VAL A 12 5.53 36.88 9.70
N LYS A 13 6.10 37.32 8.57
CA LYS A 13 6.40 36.45 7.40
C LYS A 13 7.19 35.17 7.76
N SER A 14 8.03 35.22 8.81
CA SER A 14 8.76 34.06 9.33
C SER A 14 7.86 33.02 10.00
N SER A 15 6.83 33.46 10.73
CA SER A 15 5.81 32.58 11.33
C SER A 15 5.00 31.88 10.24
N LEU A 16 4.59 32.60 9.19
CA LEU A 16 3.86 32.00 8.07
C LEU A 16 4.70 30.96 7.32
N ARG A 17 5.99 31.23 7.06
CA ARG A 17 6.90 30.26 6.44
C ARG A 17 7.10 29.01 7.28
N ASN A 18 7.25 29.16 8.60
CA ASN A 18 7.40 28.03 9.51
C ASN A 18 6.14 27.17 9.56
N THR A 19 4.96 27.79 9.58
CA THR A 19 3.67 27.09 9.52
C THR A 19 3.50 26.33 8.21
N VAL A 20 3.80 26.97 7.07
CA VAL A 20 3.73 26.32 5.73
C VAL A 20 4.71 25.14 5.64
N LYS A 21 5.94 25.31 6.16
CA LYS A 21 6.94 24.23 6.20
C LYS A 21 6.45 23.05 7.05
N ASN A 22 5.93 23.32 8.24
CA ASN A 22 5.39 22.28 9.12
C ASN A 22 4.22 21.52 8.49
N ILE A 23 3.33 22.22 7.77
CA ILE A 23 2.23 21.59 7.02
C ILE A 23 2.78 20.68 5.93
N SER A 24 3.76 21.15 5.13
CA SER A 24 4.36 20.34 4.06
C SER A 24 5.12 19.12 4.59
N ASP A 25 5.86 19.27 5.68
CA ASP A 25 6.61 18.17 6.31
C ASP A 25 5.65 17.12 6.91
N ASN A 26 4.52 17.55 7.47
CA ASN A 26 3.48 16.65 7.95
C ASN A 26 2.78 15.89 6.82
N ASP A 27 2.46 16.57 5.72
CA ASP A 27 1.86 15.93 4.54
C ASP A 27 2.77 14.82 3.99
N LYS A 28 4.08 15.09 3.84
CA LYS A 28 5.06 14.07 3.42
C LYS A 28 5.10 12.88 4.38
N ARG A 29 5.17 13.12 5.68
CA ARG A 29 5.21 12.04 6.69
C ARG A 29 3.91 11.22 6.69
N MET A 30 2.77 11.87 6.49
CA MET A 30 1.48 11.18 6.38
C MET A 30 1.43 10.31 5.13
N GLN A 31 1.85 10.85 3.98
CA GLN A 31 1.93 10.08 2.74
C GLN A 31 2.87 8.87 2.86
N GLU A 32 4.05 9.05 3.47
CA GLU A 32 4.99 7.95 3.72
C GLU A 32 4.40 6.88 4.63
N ALA A 33 3.71 7.29 5.70
CA ALA A 33 3.07 6.36 6.63
C ALA A 33 1.92 5.58 5.97
N ILE A 34 1.06 6.25 5.20
CA ILE A 34 0.00 5.61 4.42
C ILE A 34 0.60 4.63 3.42
N SER A 35 1.62 5.06 2.67
CA SER A 35 2.31 4.24 1.67
C SER A 35 2.90 2.98 2.29
N LYS A 36 3.49 3.08 3.49
CA LYS A 36 4.02 1.93 4.22
C LYS A 36 2.93 0.95 4.64
N VAL A 37 1.81 1.43 5.17
CA VAL A 37 0.67 0.58 5.57
C VAL A 37 0.10 -0.16 4.37
N ILE A 38 -0.05 0.52 3.23
CA ILE A 38 -0.54 -0.07 1.98
C ILE A 38 0.43 -1.15 1.48
N ALA A 39 1.74 -0.87 1.49
CA ALA A 39 2.76 -1.86 1.12
C ALA A 39 2.71 -3.10 2.01
N GLU A 40 2.63 -2.92 3.32
CA GLU A 40 2.58 -4.01 4.30
C GLU A 40 1.35 -4.89 4.09
N VAL A 41 0.17 -4.25 3.92
CA VAL A 41 -1.06 -4.99 3.65
C VAL A 41 -0.99 -5.70 2.30
N GLY A 42 -0.46 -5.07 1.25
CA GLY A 42 -0.28 -5.71 -0.05
C GLY A 42 0.60 -6.96 0.02
N VAL A 43 1.72 -6.88 0.75
CA VAL A 43 2.61 -8.03 1.00
C VAL A 43 1.90 -9.13 1.77
N ASN A 44 1.13 -8.78 2.80
CA ASN A 44 0.39 -9.76 3.60
C ASN A 44 -0.71 -10.46 2.78
N ILE A 45 -1.44 -9.73 1.93
CA ILE A 45 -2.42 -10.30 1.00
C ILE A 45 -1.73 -11.29 0.04
N GLN A 46 -0.62 -10.88 -0.58
CA GLN A 46 0.13 -11.74 -1.49
C GLN A 46 0.60 -13.02 -0.78
N ARG A 47 1.17 -12.89 0.42
CA ARG A 47 1.67 -14.01 1.22
C ARG A 47 0.56 -15.00 1.57
N ASP A 48 -0.56 -14.51 2.08
CA ASP A 48 -1.68 -15.37 2.48
C ASP A 48 -2.36 -16.02 1.27
N ALA A 49 -2.51 -15.28 0.17
CA ALA A 49 -3.03 -15.83 -1.08
C ALA A 49 -2.14 -16.98 -1.59
N LYS A 50 -0.81 -16.84 -1.54
CA LYS A 50 0.12 -17.92 -1.89
C LYS A 50 0.03 -19.11 -0.95
N ARG A 51 -0.11 -18.87 0.36
CA ARG A 51 -0.21 -19.93 1.36
C ARG A 51 -1.48 -20.77 1.17
N ASN A 52 -2.59 -20.10 0.87
CA ASN A 52 -3.89 -20.74 0.69
C ASN A 52 -4.13 -21.22 -0.74
N ALA A 53 -3.18 -21.01 -1.66
CA ALA A 53 -3.31 -21.49 -3.03
C ALA A 53 -3.40 -23.03 -3.05
N PRO A 54 -4.39 -23.62 -3.76
CA PRO A 54 -4.69 -25.05 -3.70
C PRO A 54 -3.65 -25.97 -4.36
N VAL A 55 -2.61 -25.41 -4.98
CA VAL A 55 -1.53 -26.19 -5.58
C VAL A 55 -0.20 -25.90 -4.89
N ASP A 56 0.43 -26.97 -4.39
CA ASP A 56 1.73 -26.89 -3.74
C ASP A 56 2.89 -26.71 -4.73
N PHE A 57 2.66 -27.03 -6.01
CA PHE A 57 3.66 -26.95 -7.08
C PHE A 57 3.76 -25.55 -7.67
N GLY A 58 4.44 -24.63 -6.98
CA GLY A 58 5.18 -23.46 -7.51
C GLY A 58 4.47 -22.46 -8.43
N PHE A 59 3.95 -22.88 -9.59
CA PHE A 59 3.46 -22.04 -10.67
C PHE A 59 2.32 -21.10 -10.29
N LEU A 60 1.29 -21.57 -9.60
CA LEU A 60 0.18 -20.69 -9.19
C LEU A 60 0.67 -19.66 -8.17
N ARG A 61 1.46 -20.11 -7.19
CA ARG A 61 2.06 -19.24 -6.19
C ARG A 61 2.99 -18.20 -6.81
N ALA A 62 3.78 -18.59 -7.81
CA ALA A 62 4.67 -17.70 -8.55
C ALA A 62 3.91 -16.66 -9.40
N SER A 63 2.70 -17.00 -9.86
CA SER A 63 1.86 -16.10 -10.64
C SER A 63 1.16 -15.00 -9.83
N ILE A 64 1.08 -15.16 -8.50
CA ILE A 64 0.47 -14.16 -7.62
C ILE A 64 1.47 -13.03 -7.41
N TYR A 65 1.14 -11.85 -7.93
CA TYR A 65 2.01 -10.69 -7.93
C TYR A 65 1.46 -9.54 -7.10
N LEU A 66 2.36 -8.65 -6.71
CA LEU A 66 2.07 -7.38 -6.06
C LEU A 66 2.74 -6.28 -6.89
N ASP A 67 1.94 -5.38 -7.46
CA ASP A 67 2.46 -4.13 -7.97
C ASP A 67 2.22 -3.00 -6.96
N PHE A 68 3.30 -2.28 -6.67
CA PHE A 68 3.35 -1.18 -5.72
C PHE A 68 4.37 -0.17 -6.22
N LYS A 69 3.96 1.10 -6.37
CA LYS A 69 4.79 2.18 -6.96
C LYS A 69 5.24 1.89 -8.39
N GLY A 70 4.50 1.07 -9.13
CA GLY A 70 4.88 0.61 -10.47
C GLY A 70 6.19 -0.20 -10.48
N GLN A 71 6.59 -0.79 -9.35
CA GLN A 71 7.81 -1.59 -9.24
C GLN A 71 7.59 -3.09 -9.47
N GLY A 72 6.36 -3.53 -9.79
CA GLY A 72 6.05 -4.91 -10.20
C GLY A 72 6.83 -5.97 -9.43
N ARG A 73 6.56 -6.13 -8.14
CA ARG A 73 7.33 -7.05 -7.30
C ARG A 73 6.88 -8.49 -7.54
N GLN A 74 7.66 -9.19 -8.37
CA GLN A 74 7.70 -10.64 -8.33
C GLN A 74 8.58 -11.12 -7.19
N ASP A 75 7.98 -11.96 -6.36
CA ASP A 75 8.70 -12.71 -5.38
C ASP A 75 9.48 -13.81 -6.12
N LYS A 76 10.78 -13.58 -6.34
CA LYS A 76 11.69 -14.55 -6.99
C LYS A 76 11.90 -15.82 -6.15
N SER A 77 11.24 -15.94 -5.00
CA SER A 77 11.50 -16.96 -3.99
C SER A 77 10.94 -18.35 -4.28
N GLY A 78 10.23 -18.59 -5.38
CA GLY A 78 9.35 -19.76 -5.45
C GLY A 78 9.37 -20.60 -6.71
N ILE A 79 10.52 -21.11 -7.18
CA ILE A 79 10.65 -22.47 -7.77
C ILE A 79 12.12 -22.93 -7.58
N ARG A 80 12.43 -23.66 -6.50
CA ARG A 80 13.66 -24.48 -6.41
C ARG A 80 13.37 -25.87 -6.98
N GLY A 81 13.16 -25.93 -8.28
CA GLY A 81 13.10 -27.15 -9.08
C GLY A 81 14.01 -26.92 -10.27
N GLY A 82 14.95 -27.84 -10.50
CA GLY A 82 16.03 -27.68 -11.47
C GLY A 82 15.56 -27.12 -12.82
N HIS A 83 16.32 -26.14 -13.31
CA HIS A 83 16.22 -25.52 -14.64
C HIS A 83 15.02 -24.56 -14.86
N ARG A 84 15.37 -23.27 -14.92
CA ARG A 84 14.55 -22.09 -15.29
C ARG A 84 13.61 -21.58 -14.18
N GLN A 85 14.01 -20.47 -13.55
CA GLN A 85 13.07 -19.54 -12.94
C GLN A 85 12.09 -19.10 -14.02
N LEU A 86 10.84 -19.55 -13.92
CA LEU A 86 9.77 -19.08 -14.79
C LEU A 86 9.36 -17.68 -14.33
N THR A 87 9.90 -16.69 -15.02
CA THR A 87 9.46 -15.30 -14.92
C THR A 87 8.22 -15.16 -15.80
N ILE A 88 7.04 -15.14 -15.20
CA ILE A 88 5.79 -14.89 -15.94
C ILE A 88 5.70 -13.37 -16.18
N PRO A 89 5.56 -12.87 -17.42
CA PRO A 89 5.55 -11.43 -17.66
C PRO A 89 4.26 -10.79 -17.13
N LEU A 90 4.36 -10.00 -16.06
CA LEU A 90 3.20 -9.35 -15.44
C LEU A 90 2.43 -8.45 -16.42
N PRO A 91 1.09 -8.38 -16.32
CA PRO A 91 0.34 -7.32 -16.95
C PRO A 91 0.80 -5.98 -16.37
N ARG A 92 1.09 -5.02 -17.25
CA ARG A 92 1.45 -3.64 -16.87
C ARG A 92 0.20 -2.89 -16.43
N ILE A 93 -0.33 -3.25 -15.26
CA ILE A 93 -1.31 -2.40 -14.60
C ILE A 93 -0.50 -1.31 -13.90
N GLU A 94 -0.69 -0.05 -14.27
CA GLU A 94 0.11 1.05 -13.72
C GLU A 94 -0.35 1.38 -12.28
N SER A 95 0.29 0.79 -11.27
CA SER A 95 0.17 1.29 -9.89
C SER A 95 0.67 2.73 -9.82
N ARG A 96 0.01 3.54 -8.99
CA ARG A 96 0.39 4.93 -8.75
C ARG A 96 1.81 5.02 -8.20
N LYS A 97 2.59 5.93 -8.77
CA LYS A 97 3.99 6.18 -8.36
C LYS A 97 4.12 6.76 -6.94
N ASP A 98 3.05 7.35 -6.41
CA ASP A 98 2.98 7.84 -5.03
C ASP A 98 2.87 6.71 -3.98
N GLY A 99 2.56 5.48 -4.41
CA GLY A 99 2.43 4.32 -3.53
C GLY A 99 1.24 4.43 -2.59
N LEU A 100 0.18 5.13 -3.02
CA LEU A 100 -1.12 5.18 -2.36
C LEU A 100 -2.08 4.10 -2.88
N ASP A 101 -1.57 3.17 -3.69
CA ASP A 101 -2.26 1.97 -4.12
C ASP A 101 -1.31 0.75 -4.07
N ALA A 102 -1.92 -0.42 -4.03
CA ALA A 102 -1.25 -1.70 -4.20
C ALA A 102 -2.19 -2.61 -4.99
N ILE A 103 -1.67 -3.19 -6.06
CA ILE A 103 -2.44 -4.05 -6.96
C ILE A 103 -1.97 -5.47 -6.76
N ILE A 104 -2.88 -6.34 -6.33
CA ILE A 104 -2.61 -7.77 -6.18
C ILE A 104 -3.45 -8.53 -7.19
N GLY A 105 -2.80 -9.44 -7.92
CA GLY A 105 -3.45 -10.21 -8.96
C GLY A 105 -2.73 -11.52 -9.24
N SER A 106 -3.25 -12.25 -10.21
CA SER A 106 -2.67 -13.48 -10.73
C SER A 106 -2.65 -13.45 -12.24
N ASP A 107 -1.58 -13.94 -12.84
CA ASP A 107 -1.28 -13.77 -14.27
C ASP A 107 -1.57 -15.03 -15.12
N LEU A 108 -2.48 -15.89 -14.68
CA LEU A 108 -2.73 -17.18 -15.33
C LEU A 108 -4.23 -17.41 -15.51
N ASP A 109 -4.68 -17.77 -16.71
CA ASP A 109 -6.11 -18.05 -16.93
C ASP A 109 -6.65 -19.17 -16.02
N TYR A 110 -5.80 -20.15 -15.68
CA TYR A 110 -6.20 -21.19 -14.74
C TYR A 110 -6.31 -20.69 -13.30
N SER A 111 -5.62 -19.62 -12.90
CA SER A 111 -5.76 -19.06 -11.55
C SER A 111 -7.17 -18.53 -11.34
N LEU A 112 -7.80 -17.95 -12.37
CA LEU A 112 -9.20 -17.53 -12.34
C LEU A 112 -10.14 -18.73 -12.15
N LYS A 113 -9.84 -19.86 -12.81
CA LYS A 113 -10.60 -21.11 -12.61
C LYS A 113 -10.41 -21.66 -11.21
N MET A 114 -9.20 -21.56 -10.66
CA MET A 114 -8.90 -21.96 -9.28
C MET A 114 -9.56 -21.04 -8.28
N GLU A 115 -9.51 -19.71 -8.45
CA GLU A 115 -10.13 -18.73 -7.56
C GLU A 115 -11.66 -18.92 -7.48
N ARG A 116 -12.30 -19.36 -8.56
CA ARG A 116 -13.73 -19.72 -8.56
C ARG A 116 -14.04 -20.96 -7.71
N ARG A 117 -13.09 -21.90 -7.60
CA ARG A 117 -13.25 -23.15 -6.85
C ARG A 117 -12.80 -23.00 -5.39
N ASP A 118 -11.64 -22.39 -5.20
CA ASP A 118 -10.99 -22.14 -3.93
C ASP A 118 -10.60 -20.66 -3.87
N ARG A 119 -11.22 -19.91 -2.95
CA ARG A 119 -11.19 -18.44 -2.92
C ARG A 119 -9.94 -17.91 -2.23
N PHE A 120 -8.75 -18.25 -2.72
CA PHE A 120 -7.49 -17.93 -2.03
C PHE A 120 -7.16 -16.43 -2.05
N LEU A 121 -7.32 -15.73 -3.18
CA LEU A 121 -7.10 -14.28 -3.26
C LEU A 121 -8.20 -13.51 -2.55
N GLN A 122 -9.47 -13.88 -2.78
CA GLN A 122 -10.60 -13.21 -2.15
C GLN A 122 -10.57 -13.38 -0.63
N SER A 123 -10.18 -14.55 -0.12
CA SER A 123 -10.01 -14.79 1.32
C SER A 123 -8.89 -13.93 1.91
N ALA A 124 -7.72 -13.89 1.27
CA ALA A 124 -6.60 -13.06 1.71
C ALA A 124 -6.99 -11.56 1.71
N TYR A 125 -7.66 -11.10 0.66
CA TYR A 125 -8.17 -9.73 0.58
C TYR A 125 -9.14 -9.41 1.72
N ARG A 126 -10.15 -10.26 1.96
CA ARG A 126 -11.13 -10.07 3.05
C ARG A 126 -10.50 -10.04 4.43
N THR A 127 -9.38 -10.74 4.61
CA THR A 127 -8.66 -10.80 5.89
C THR A 127 -7.89 -9.53 6.19
N TRP A 128 -7.27 -8.91 5.17
CA TRP A 128 -6.33 -7.81 5.36
C TRP A 128 -6.86 -6.44 4.93
N ALA A 129 -7.71 -6.36 3.90
CA ALA A 129 -8.24 -5.08 3.42
C ALA A 129 -8.99 -4.28 4.52
N PRO A 130 -9.81 -4.90 5.39
CA PRO A 130 -10.47 -4.17 6.47
C PRO A 130 -9.50 -3.55 7.49
N LYS A 131 -8.26 -4.06 7.58
CA LYS A 131 -7.23 -3.57 8.51
C LYS A 131 -6.51 -2.32 7.99
N ILE A 132 -6.65 -1.97 6.71
CA ILE A 132 -5.96 -0.82 6.10
C ILE A 132 -6.40 0.48 6.77
N LYS A 133 -7.72 0.76 6.78
CA LYS A 133 -8.29 1.98 7.33
C LYS A 133 -7.87 2.24 8.79
N PRO A 134 -8.07 1.30 9.75
CA PRO A 134 -7.67 1.54 11.13
C PRO A 134 -6.15 1.68 11.31
N SER A 135 -5.35 1.01 10.47
CA SER A 135 -3.89 1.14 10.51
C SER A 135 -3.42 2.50 10.00
N ILE A 136 -4.04 3.01 8.93
CA ILE A 136 -3.80 4.37 8.44
C ILE A 136 -4.19 5.41 9.49
N GLU A 137 -5.41 5.31 10.06
CA GLU A 137 -5.89 6.23 11.09
C GLU A 137 -4.96 6.25 12.31
N LYS A 138 -4.45 5.08 12.72
CA LYS A 138 -3.48 4.96 13.82
C LYS A 138 -2.18 5.71 13.52
N GLU A 139 -1.61 5.55 12.32
CA GLU A 139 -0.37 6.23 11.95
C GLU A 139 -0.56 7.74 11.77
N ILE A 140 -1.68 8.18 11.18
CA ILE A 140 -2.02 9.61 11.08
C ILE A 140 -2.13 10.23 12.48
N ASN A 141 -2.88 9.60 13.39
CA ASN A 141 -3.05 10.11 14.76
C ASN A 141 -1.72 10.20 15.52
N LYS A 142 -0.78 9.26 15.27
CA LYS A 142 0.55 9.29 15.87
C LYS A 142 1.40 10.45 15.38
N ILE A 143 1.29 10.83 14.11
CA ILE A 143 1.99 12.00 13.53
C ILE A 143 1.39 13.29 14.11
N LEU A 144 0.06 13.39 14.15
CA LEU A 144 -0.63 14.57 14.68
C LEU A 144 -0.35 14.81 16.17
N ARG A 145 -0.34 13.75 16.99
CA ARG A 145 -0.05 13.86 18.43
C ARG A 145 1.39 14.23 18.77
N LYS A 146 2.35 14.02 17.86
CA LYS A 146 3.76 14.43 18.09
C LYS A 146 3.98 15.94 17.94
N HIS A 147 2.97 16.68 17.48
CA HIS A 147 3.04 18.12 17.20
C HIS A 147 2.04 18.95 18.02
N GLN A 148 1.32 18.33 18.96
CA GLN A 148 0.62 18.99 20.06
C GLN A 148 1.54 19.03 21.27
#